data_AF-A0A1G2U2P7-F1
#
_entry.id   AF-A0A1G2U2P7-F1
#
_cell.length_a   1.000
_cell.length_b   1.000
_cell.length_c   1.000
_cell.angle_alpha   90.00
_cell.angle_beta   90.00
_cell.angle_gamma   90.00
#
_symmetry.space_group_name_H-M   'P 1'
#
loop_
_entity.id
_entity.type
_entity.pdbx_description
1 polymer ?
#
loop_
_entity_poly.entity_id
_entity_poly.type
_entity_poly.pdbx_seq_one_letter_code
_entity_poly.pdbx_strand_id
1 'polypeptide(L)'
;MAEERKGLLGRLGGSRIADLLFEKPDDAGATGKSKKASRPGPELSEAKQRLAAMDVALVETGEGKVDKVTYDSLYEDVVLSQPTPFTSFLEQVETLQGVIPDERTLFAAAAKTCKQTEGAILLAISQHLAVLDRERKEVATEASRQTSQAVGTREARRGEINSKVSEIDEEIGRLKEQQRRLREEFEKLGEEIKTQSAAIENGCKVFEAAATALQHDLEEKKGKIVLYLKGA
;
A
#
# COMPACT_ATOMS: atom_id res chain seq x y z
N MET A 1 -30.25 -28.14 21.85
CA MET A 1 -29.36 -26.96 21.70
C MET A 1 -28.61 -27.17 20.40
N ALA A 2 -29.15 -26.65 19.29
CA ALA A 2 -28.53 -26.80 17.98
C ALA A 2 -27.40 -25.76 17.87
N GLU A 3 -26.15 -26.22 17.86
CA GLU A 3 -25.03 -25.36 17.45
C GLU A 3 -25.27 -24.90 16.01
N GLU A 4 -25.36 -23.59 15.79
CA GLU A 4 -25.26 -22.99 14.46
C GLU A 4 -23.90 -23.37 13.86
N ARG A 5 -23.90 -24.43 13.06
CA ARG A 5 -22.70 -24.89 12.36
C ARG A 5 -22.34 -23.86 11.30
N LYS A 6 -21.27 -23.11 11.59
CA LYS A 6 -20.51 -22.30 10.64
C LYS A 6 -20.30 -23.05 9.32
N GLY A 7 -20.63 -22.40 8.20
CA GLY A 7 -20.32 -22.85 6.82
C GLY A 7 -18.81 -22.99 6.59
N LEU A 8 -18.40 -23.44 5.41
CA LEU A 8 -17.00 -23.72 5.03
C LEU A 8 -16.10 -22.50 5.30
N LEU A 9 -16.60 -21.29 5.06
CA LEU A 9 -15.95 -20.02 5.44
C LEU A 9 -15.75 -19.82 6.94
N GLY A 10 -16.63 -20.35 7.78
CA GLY A 10 -16.46 -20.28 9.23
C GLY A 10 -15.60 -21.41 9.82
N ARG A 11 -15.27 -22.47 9.04
CA ARG A 11 -14.38 -23.58 9.45
C ARG A 11 -12.97 -23.48 8.89
N LEU A 12 -12.82 -23.10 7.63
CA LEU A 12 -11.51 -22.80 7.00
C LEU A 12 -11.00 -21.40 7.35
N GLY A 13 -11.81 -20.61 8.05
CA GLY A 13 -11.61 -19.19 8.22
C GLY A 13 -11.81 -18.50 6.88
N GLY A 14 -12.67 -17.48 6.85
CA GLY A 14 -12.74 -16.54 5.72
C GLY A 14 -11.38 -15.94 5.36
N SER A 15 -10.34 -16.18 6.16
CA SER A 15 -8.95 -15.90 5.84
C SER A 15 -8.40 -16.74 4.69
N ARG A 16 -8.60 -18.06 4.51
CA ARG A 16 -7.79 -18.76 3.48
C ARG A 16 -8.16 -18.43 2.03
N ILE A 17 -9.44 -18.45 1.67
CA ILE A 17 -9.88 -18.10 0.29
C ILE A 17 -9.83 -16.59 0.06
N ALA A 18 -10.07 -15.79 1.10
CA ALA A 18 -10.05 -14.35 0.95
C ALA A 18 -8.64 -13.73 1.12
N ASP A 19 -7.72 -14.34 1.87
CA ASP A 19 -6.28 -14.03 1.84
C ASP A 19 -5.65 -14.49 0.51
N LEU A 20 -6.22 -15.51 -0.17
CA LEU A 20 -5.84 -15.92 -1.54
C LEU A 20 -6.32 -14.92 -2.62
N LEU A 21 -7.45 -14.25 -2.41
CA LEU A 21 -8.05 -13.30 -3.37
C LEU A 21 -7.69 -11.84 -3.09
N PHE A 22 -7.44 -11.49 -1.83
CA PHE A 22 -7.23 -10.12 -1.38
C PHE A 22 -6.03 -10.09 -0.45
N GLU A 23 -4.88 -9.69 -1.00
CA GLU A 23 -3.73 -9.27 -0.18
C GLU A 23 -4.23 -8.32 0.90
N LYS A 24 -3.97 -8.65 2.18
CA LYS A 24 -3.91 -7.62 3.21
C LYS A 24 -2.93 -6.57 2.69
N PRO A 25 -3.35 -5.30 2.53
CA PRO A 25 -2.40 -4.26 2.21
C PRO A 25 -1.39 -4.26 3.36
N ASP A 26 -0.14 -4.50 3.04
CA ASP A 26 0.97 -4.31 3.97
C ASP A 26 0.75 -2.96 4.66
N ASP A 27 0.67 -3.00 6.00
CA ASP A 27 0.76 -1.83 6.86
C ASP A 27 2.20 -1.27 6.78
N ALA A 28 2.60 -0.88 5.58
CA ALA A 28 3.76 -0.07 5.34
C ALA A 28 3.32 1.39 5.44
N GLY A 29 3.48 1.95 6.65
CA GLY A 29 3.57 3.40 6.78
C GLY A 29 3.02 4.02 8.05
N ALA A 30 3.40 3.51 9.22
CA ALA A 30 3.46 4.34 10.41
C ALA A 30 4.85 4.26 11.05
N THR A 31 5.39 5.46 11.32
CA THR A 31 6.59 5.79 12.13
C THR A 31 7.95 5.85 11.42
N GLY A 32 8.39 7.09 11.22
CA GLY A 32 9.80 7.40 11.07
C GLY A 32 10.52 7.32 12.42
N LYS A 33 11.57 6.49 12.50
CA LYS A 33 12.96 6.86 12.83
C LYS A 33 13.80 5.59 13.02
N SER A 34 14.71 5.39 12.06
CA SER A 34 15.98 4.65 12.14
C SER A 34 16.06 3.29 12.86
N LYS A 35 16.11 2.21 12.08
CA LYS A 35 17.19 1.19 12.15
C LYS A 35 17.07 0.18 11.00
N LYS A 36 18.16 0.03 10.25
CA LYS A 36 18.52 -1.03 9.28
C LYS A 36 17.44 -1.45 8.28
N ALA A 37 17.78 -1.33 7.00
CA ALA A 37 17.11 -2.03 5.91
C ALA A 37 17.06 -3.54 6.22
N SER A 38 15.94 -3.99 6.78
CA SER A 38 15.59 -5.41 6.82
C SER A 38 15.10 -5.75 5.42
N ARG A 39 15.97 -6.44 4.67
CA ARG A 39 15.56 -7.20 3.48
C ARG A 39 14.26 -7.94 3.79
N PRO A 40 13.31 -8.03 2.84
CA PRO A 40 12.17 -8.94 3.01
C PRO A 40 12.73 -10.32 3.33
N GLY A 41 12.30 -10.88 4.46
CA GLY A 41 12.78 -12.18 4.92
C GLY A 41 12.53 -13.26 3.85
N PRO A 42 13.36 -14.31 3.83
CA PRO A 42 13.25 -15.38 2.83
C PRO A 42 11.86 -16.03 2.84
N GLU A 43 11.10 -15.98 3.93
CA GLU A 43 9.76 -16.56 4.03
C GLU A 43 8.68 -15.82 3.20
N LEU A 44 8.75 -14.49 3.07
CA LEU A 44 7.78 -13.71 2.26
C LEU A 44 8.10 -13.81 0.76
N SER A 45 9.40 -13.93 0.44
CA SER A 45 9.90 -14.25 -0.90
C SER A 45 9.58 -15.69 -1.29
N GLU A 46 9.73 -16.65 -0.37
CA GLU A 46 9.37 -18.05 -0.56
C GLU A 46 7.86 -18.25 -0.63
N ALA A 47 7.05 -17.45 0.07
CA ALA A 47 5.59 -17.49 -0.10
C ALA A 47 5.16 -16.95 -1.47
N LYS A 48 5.77 -15.85 -1.93
CA LYS A 48 5.57 -15.32 -3.30
C LYS A 48 6.10 -16.27 -4.38
N GLN A 49 7.22 -16.94 -4.13
CA GLN A 49 7.79 -17.96 -5.01
C GLN A 49 7.04 -19.29 -4.92
N ARG A 50 6.45 -19.66 -3.78
CA ARG A 50 5.53 -20.81 -3.64
C ARG A 50 4.20 -20.54 -4.32
N LEU A 51 3.71 -19.29 -4.33
CA LEU A 51 2.53 -18.91 -5.13
C LEU A 51 2.83 -18.91 -6.64
N ALA A 52 4.00 -18.42 -7.04
CA ALA A 52 4.43 -18.42 -8.45
C ALA A 52 4.94 -19.79 -8.94
N ALA A 53 5.29 -20.69 -8.01
CA ALA A 53 5.78 -22.05 -8.25
C ALA A 53 4.88 -23.12 -7.61
N MET A 54 3.59 -22.82 -7.37
CA MET A 54 2.60 -23.89 -7.33
C MET A 54 2.59 -24.41 -8.77
N ASP A 55 3.28 -25.52 -8.99
CA ASP A 55 2.81 -26.50 -9.96
C ASP A 55 1.37 -26.79 -9.54
N VAL A 56 0.44 -26.02 -10.12
CA VAL A 56 -0.98 -26.22 -9.92
C VAL A 56 -1.23 -27.59 -10.53
N ALA A 57 -1.28 -28.61 -9.67
CA ALA A 57 -1.80 -29.89 -10.08
C ALA A 57 -3.24 -29.60 -10.53
N LEU A 58 -3.49 -29.73 -11.82
CA LEU A 58 -4.80 -29.45 -12.40
C LEU A 58 -5.57 -30.76 -12.43
N VAL A 59 -6.80 -30.74 -11.94
CA VAL A 59 -7.78 -31.82 -12.17
C VAL A 59 -8.45 -31.53 -13.50
N GLU A 60 -8.41 -32.51 -14.41
CA GLU A 60 -9.26 -32.46 -15.61
C GLU A 60 -10.70 -32.75 -15.22
N THR A 61 -11.56 -31.78 -15.45
CA THR A 61 -13.01 -31.86 -15.24
C THR A 61 -13.73 -31.64 -16.56
N GLY A 62 -15.02 -31.93 -16.61
CA GLY A 62 -15.86 -31.63 -17.78
C GLY A 62 -15.89 -30.15 -18.19
N GLU A 63 -15.48 -29.23 -17.30
CA GLU A 63 -15.40 -27.79 -17.54
C GLU A 63 -13.96 -27.28 -17.78
N GLY A 64 -12.97 -28.17 -17.82
CA GLY A 64 -11.57 -27.84 -18.05
C GLY A 64 -10.66 -28.17 -16.86
N LYS A 65 -9.53 -27.47 -16.77
CA LYS A 65 -8.50 -27.72 -15.76
C LYS A 65 -8.74 -26.85 -14.52
N VAL A 66 -8.95 -27.50 -13.38
CA VAL A 66 -9.28 -26.83 -12.10
C VAL A 66 -8.16 -27.06 -11.09
N ASP A 67 -7.88 -26.07 -10.24
CA ASP A 67 -6.89 -26.21 -9.16
C ASP A 67 -7.28 -27.37 -8.23
N LYS A 68 -6.40 -28.38 -8.15
CA LYS A 68 -6.64 -29.61 -7.39
C LYS A 68 -6.82 -29.35 -5.91
N VAL A 69 -6.04 -28.44 -5.32
CA VAL A 69 -6.12 -28.15 -3.88
C VAL A 69 -7.51 -27.60 -3.53
N THR A 70 -8.00 -26.66 -4.35
CA THR A 70 -9.34 -26.09 -4.19
C THR A 70 -10.42 -27.13 -4.44
N TYR A 71 -10.28 -27.96 -5.47
CA TYR A 71 -11.24 -29.01 -5.79
C TYR A 71 -11.35 -30.05 -4.67
N ASP A 72 -10.21 -30.59 -4.22
CA ASP A 72 -10.15 -31.62 -3.18
C ASP A 72 -10.71 -31.09 -1.85
N SER A 73 -10.36 -29.84 -1.48
CA SER A 73 -10.91 -29.20 -0.26
C SER A 73 -12.42 -29.03 -0.34
N LEU A 74 -12.93 -28.57 -1.49
CA LEU A 74 -14.37 -28.38 -1.70
C LEU A 74 -15.12 -29.72 -1.72
N TYR A 75 -14.51 -30.76 -2.31
CA TYR A 75 -15.06 -32.10 -2.32
C TYR A 75 -15.12 -32.70 -0.91
N GLU A 76 -14.05 -32.53 -0.12
CA GLU A 76 -14.01 -32.98 1.27
C GLU A 76 -15.12 -32.32 2.10
N ASP A 77 -15.29 -31.00 1.98
CA ASP A 77 -16.26 -30.27 2.78
C ASP A 77 -17.72 -30.42 2.30
N VAL A 78 -17.96 -30.54 0.99
CA VAL A 78 -19.32 -30.65 0.46
C VAL A 78 -19.78 -32.10 0.45
N VAL A 79 -18.94 -33.03 0.00
CA VAL A 79 -19.33 -34.42 -0.26
C VAL A 79 -18.96 -35.33 0.90
N LEU A 80 -17.76 -35.18 1.47
CA LEU A 80 -17.24 -36.09 2.50
C LEU A 80 -17.50 -35.61 3.94
N SER A 81 -18.04 -34.41 4.14
CA SER A 81 -18.24 -33.84 5.48
C SER A 81 -19.20 -34.64 6.35
N GLN A 82 -20.11 -35.40 5.74
CA GLN A 82 -20.99 -36.34 6.44
C GLN A 82 -21.22 -37.59 5.59
N PRO A 83 -21.32 -38.77 6.23
CA PRO A 83 -21.70 -39.98 5.53
C PRO A 83 -23.14 -39.85 5.02
N THR A 84 -23.33 -40.00 3.72
CA THR A 84 -24.64 -39.96 3.06
C THR A 84 -24.87 -41.23 2.23
N PRO A 85 -26.12 -41.54 1.84
CA PRO A 85 -26.40 -42.59 0.86
C PRO A 85 -25.53 -42.50 -0.41
N PHE A 86 -25.14 -41.28 -0.80
CA PHE A 86 -24.25 -41.05 -1.93
C PHE A 86 -22.79 -41.40 -1.64
N THR A 87 -22.24 -41.05 -0.47
CA THR A 87 -20.84 -41.41 -0.14
C THR A 87 -20.68 -42.92 0.02
N SER A 88 -21.63 -43.60 0.67
CA SER A 88 -21.63 -45.06 0.75
C SER A 88 -21.84 -45.73 -0.62
N PHE A 89 -22.56 -45.10 -1.54
CA PHE A 89 -22.66 -45.57 -2.91
C PHE A 89 -21.33 -45.41 -3.66
N LEU A 90 -20.67 -44.25 -3.55
CA LEU A 90 -19.39 -43.97 -4.18
C LEU A 90 -18.29 -44.95 -3.75
N GLU A 91 -18.18 -45.22 -2.45
CA GLU A 91 -17.22 -46.22 -1.93
C GLU A 91 -17.41 -47.60 -2.57
N GLN A 92 -18.67 -48.01 -2.80
CA GLN A 92 -18.98 -49.29 -3.44
C GLN A 92 -18.71 -49.25 -4.95
N VAL A 93 -18.93 -48.12 -5.62
CA VAL A 93 -18.55 -47.93 -7.02
C VAL A 93 -17.03 -48.07 -7.17
N GLU A 94 -16.25 -47.41 -6.33
CA GLU A 94 -14.78 -47.46 -6.37
C GLU A 94 -14.25 -48.88 -6.10
N THR A 95 -14.86 -49.60 -5.14
CA THR A 95 -14.50 -50.99 -4.83
C THR A 95 -14.79 -51.94 -6.00
N LEU A 96 -15.89 -51.72 -6.73
CA LEU A 96 -16.37 -52.63 -7.78
C LEU A 96 -15.87 -52.26 -9.18
N GLN A 97 -15.34 -51.04 -9.38
CA GLN A 97 -14.85 -50.53 -10.68
C GLN A 97 -13.78 -51.43 -11.30
N GLY A 98 -12.93 -52.07 -10.49
CA GLY A 98 -11.90 -53.00 -10.97
C GLY A 98 -12.43 -54.38 -11.39
N VAL A 99 -13.68 -54.70 -11.06
CA VAL A 99 -14.29 -56.03 -11.28
C VAL A 99 -15.40 -55.98 -12.35
N ILE A 100 -16.16 -54.89 -12.40
CA ILE A 100 -17.29 -54.73 -13.32
C ILE A 100 -16.95 -53.65 -14.35
N PRO A 101 -16.70 -54.01 -15.62
CA PRO A 101 -16.29 -53.05 -16.65
C PRO A 101 -17.46 -52.23 -17.22
N ASP A 102 -18.70 -52.68 -17.08
CA ASP A 102 -19.89 -51.98 -17.56
C ASP A 102 -20.45 -51.04 -16.48
N GLU A 103 -20.52 -49.73 -16.75
CA GLU A 103 -20.97 -48.71 -15.79
C GLU A 103 -22.39 -48.96 -15.27
N ARG A 104 -23.31 -49.38 -16.15
CA ARG A 104 -24.71 -49.63 -15.76
C ARG A 104 -24.81 -50.76 -14.75
N THR A 105 -24.09 -51.85 -15.00
CA THR A 105 -24.02 -53.01 -14.10
C THR A 105 -23.26 -52.66 -12.82
N LEU A 106 -22.19 -51.87 -12.91
CA LEU A 106 -21.41 -51.38 -11.79
C LEU A 106 -22.28 -50.56 -10.82
N PHE A 107 -23.03 -49.59 -11.34
CA PHE A 107 -23.86 -48.71 -10.52
C PHE A 107 -25.04 -49.47 -9.91
N ALA A 108 -25.67 -50.36 -10.68
CA ALA A 108 -26.73 -51.23 -10.15
C ALA A 108 -26.21 -52.16 -9.03
N ALA A 109 -25.01 -52.71 -9.19
CA ALA A 109 -24.38 -53.55 -8.18
C ALA A 109 -24.00 -52.73 -6.93
N ALA A 110 -23.40 -51.55 -7.10
CA ALA A 110 -23.03 -50.67 -6.00
C ALA A 110 -24.27 -50.24 -5.18
N ALA A 111 -25.35 -49.80 -5.83
CA ALA A 111 -26.60 -49.44 -5.17
C ALA A 111 -27.22 -50.60 -4.38
N LYS A 112 -27.16 -51.82 -4.94
CA LYS A 112 -27.63 -53.04 -4.27
C LYS A 112 -26.76 -53.40 -3.06
N THR A 113 -25.44 -53.26 -3.17
CA THR A 113 -24.48 -53.60 -2.11
C THR A 113 -24.56 -52.63 -0.93
N CYS A 114 -24.70 -51.31 -1.19
CA CYS A 114 -24.87 -50.32 -0.14
C CYS A 114 -26.31 -50.28 0.44
N LYS A 115 -27.23 -51.11 -0.07
CA LYS A 115 -28.65 -51.18 0.33
C LYS A 115 -29.38 -49.83 0.24
N GLN A 116 -28.96 -48.97 -0.69
CA GLN A 116 -29.58 -47.67 -0.91
C GLN A 116 -30.54 -47.72 -2.08
N THR A 117 -31.61 -46.92 -2.01
CA THR A 117 -32.52 -46.74 -3.15
C THR A 117 -32.01 -45.63 -4.07
N GLU A 118 -32.38 -45.69 -5.35
CA GLU A 118 -32.09 -44.62 -6.31
C GLU A 118 -32.55 -43.25 -5.79
N GLY A 119 -33.76 -43.17 -5.24
CA GLY A 119 -34.30 -41.95 -4.66
C GLY A 119 -33.48 -41.41 -3.47
N ALA A 120 -32.93 -42.28 -2.63
CA ALA A 120 -32.08 -41.86 -1.51
C ALA A 120 -30.72 -41.30 -1.98
N ILE A 121 -30.13 -41.92 -3.01
CA ILE A 121 -28.86 -41.45 -3.61
C ILE A 121 -29.08 -40.10 -4.31
N LEU A 122 -30.12 -39.97 -5.12
CA LEU A 122 -30.45 -38.71 -5.82
C LEU A 122 -30.80 -37.58 -4.85
N LEU A 123 -31.49 -37.89 -3.74
CA LEU A 123 -31.75 -36.92 -2.69
C LEU A 123 -30.46 -36.45 -2.01
N ALA A 124 -29.54 -37.36 -1.71
CA ALA A 124 -28.23 -37.02 -1.13
C ALA A 124 -27.40 -36.15 -2.09
N ILE A 125 -27.39 -36.45 -3.39
CA ILE A 125 -26.75 -35.60 -4.41
C ILE A 125 -27.39 -34.21 -4.42
N SER A 126 -28.73 -34.12 -4.37
CA SER A 126 -29.44 -32.84 -4.34
C SER A 126 -29.10 -32.02 -3.09
N GLN A 127 -28.91 -32.69 -1.94
CA GLN A 127 -28.46 -32.04 -0.71
C GLN A 127 -27.02 -31.50 -0.84
N HIS A 128 -26.11 -32.28 -1.40
CA HIS A 128 -24.73 -31.85 -1.68
C HIS A 128 -24.69 -30.64 -2.63
N LEU A 129 -25.50 -30.66 -3.70
CA LEU A 129 -25.63 -29.52 -4.61
C LEU A 129 -26.18 -28.27 -3.89
N ALA A 130 -27.16 -28.43 -3.00
CA ALA A 130 -27.69 -27.32 -2.22
C ALA A 130 -26.66 -26.75 -1.22
N VAL A 131 -25.79 -27.59 -0.67
CA VAL A 131 -24.64 -27.15 0.15
C VAL A 131 -23.66 -26.37 -0.72
N LEU A 132 -23.29 -26.89 -1.89
CA LEU A 132 -22.40 -26.21 -2.83
C LEU A 132 -22.93 -24.83 -3.27
N ASP A 133 -24.23 -24.72 -3.53
CA ASP A 133 -24.87 -23.44 -3.88
C ASP A 133 -24.85 -22.44 -2.71
N ARG A 134 -24.98 -22.92 -1.48
CA ARG A 134 -24.83 -22.07 -0.28
C ARG A 134 -23.40 -21.56 -0.18
N GLU A 135 -22.42 -22.44 -0.32
CA GLU A 135 -21.00 -22.07 -0.26
C GLU A 135 -20.62 -21.05 -1.34
N ARG A 136 -21.12 -21.22 -2.57
CA ARG A 136 -20.94 -20.22 -3.64
C ARG A 136 -21.47 -18.84 -3.26
N LYS A 137 -22.65 -18.77 -2.64
CA LYS A 137 -23.25 -17.50 -2.20
C LYS A 137 -22.49 -16.87 -1.03
N GLU A 138 -22.04 -17.67 -0.07
CA GLU A 138 -21.27 -17.18 1.07
C GLU A 138 -19.92 -16.61 0.62
N VAL A 139 -19.21 -17.31 -0.28
CA VAL A 139 -17.95 -16.82 -0.87
C VAL A 139 -18.16 -15.52 -1.64
N ALA A 140 -19.20 -15.42 -2.47
CA ALA A 140 -19.48 -14.18 -3.20
C ALA A 140 -19.79 -13.00 -2.26
N THR A 141 -20.54 -13.25 -1.19
CA THR A 141 -20.89 -12.23 -0.20
C THR A 141 -19.67 -11.76 0.59
N GLU A 142 -18.84 -12.70 1.04
CA GLU A 142 -17.63 -12.39 1.80
C GLU A 142 -16.58 -11.68 0.94
N ALA A 143 -16.39 -12.11 -0.32
CA ALA A 143 -15.53 -11.44 -1.27
C ALA A 143 -15.97 -9.99 -1.52
N SER A 144 -17.28 -9.75 -1.70
CA SER A 144 -17.84 -8.41 -1.86
C SER A 144 -17.62 -7.53 -0.62
N ARG A 145 -17.84 -8.10 0.58
CA ARG A 145 -17.63 -7.42 1.86
C ARG A 145 -16.15 -7.00 2.04
N GLN A 146 -15.22 -7.93 1.81
CA GLN A 146 -13.79 -7.66 1.96
C GLN A 146 -13.28 -6.68 0.90
N THR A 147 -13.74 -6.80 -0.35
CA THR A 147 -13.44 -5.82 -1.40
C THR A 147 -13.89 -4.43 -0.99
N SER A 148 -15.12 -4.29 -0.51
CA SER A 148 -15.68 -3.02 -0.07
C SER A 148 -14.89 -2.40 1.09
N GLN A 149 -14.47 -3.22 2.06
CA GLN A 149 -13.62 -2.76 3.16
C GLN A 149 -12.25 -2.31 2.68
N ALA A 150 -11.57 -3.11 1.85
CA ALA A 150 -10.24 -2.79 1.32
C ALA A 150 -10.27 -1.51 0.47
N VAL A 151 -11.31 -1.34 -0.36
CA VAL A 151 -11.53 -0.11 -1.14
C VAL A 151 -11.75 1.08 -0.20
N GLY A 152 -12.66 0.96 0.79
CA GLY A 152 -12.94 2.04 1.73
C GLY A 152 -11.71 2.50 2.52
N THR A 153 -10.88 1.56 3.01
CA THR A 153 -9.62 1.88 3.70
C THR A 153 -8.64 2.59 2.78
N ARG A 154 -8.50 2.14 1.52
CA ARG A 154 -7.61 2.80 0.54
C ARG A 154 -8.11 4.20 0.17
N GLU A 155 -9.42 4.39 0.04
CA GLU A 155 -10.01 5.70 -0.24
C GLU A 155 -9.83 6.68 0.92
N ALA A 156 -10.01 6.23 2.17
CA ALA A 156 -9.74 7.03 3.35
C ALA A 156 -8.27 7.48 3.40
N ARG A 157 -7.33 6.55 3.18
CA ARG A 157 -5.89 6.85 3.12
C ARG A 157 -5.55 7.82 1.99
N ARG A 158 -6.21 7.69 0.83
CA ARG A 158 -6.06 8.64 -0.28
C ARG A 158 -6.52 10.05 0.12
N GLY A 159 -7.64 10.16 0.84
CA GLY A 159 -8.14 11.43 1.36
C GLY A 159 -7.15 12.10 2.32
N GLU A 160 -6.60 11.34 3.27
CA GLU A 160 -5.59 11.84 4.21
C GLU A 160 -4.32 12.33 3.51
N ILE A 161 -3.84 11.58 2.52
CA ILE A 161 -2.67 11.97 1.73
C ILE A 161 -2.95 13.28 0.98
N ASN A 162 -4.12 13.41 0.35
CA ASN A 162 -4.48 14.64 -0.37
C ASN A 162 -4.54 15.86 0.56
N SER A 163 -5.07 15.72 1.79
CA SER A 163 -5.04 16.81 2.78
C SER A 163 -3.62 17.25 3.10
N LYS A 164 -2.73 16.28 3.38
CA LYS A 164 -1.31 16.55 3.67
C LYS A 164 -0.59 17.21 2.50
N VAL A 165 -0.88 16.80 1.27
CA VAL A 165 -0.31 17.44 0.07
C VAL A 165 -0.75 18.90 -0.01
N SER A 166 -2.05 19.18 0.19
CA SER A 166 -2.57 20.55 0.19
C SER A 166 -1.92 21.43 1.25
N GLU A 167 -1.76 20.91 2.48
CA GLU A 167 -1.09 21.62 3.58
C GLU A 167 0.37 21.94 3.25
N ILE A 168 1.09 21.00 2.62
CA ILE A 168 2.48 21.20 2.20
C ILE A 168 2.56 22.24 1.07
N ASP A 169 1.65 22.21 0.10
CA ASP A 169 1.62 23.17 -0.99
C ASP A 169 1.39 24.60 -0.49
N GLU A 170 0.52 24.78 0.51
CA GLU A 170 0.31 26.08 1.18
C GLU A 170 1.57 26.56 1.90
N GLU A 171 2.28 25.67 2.59
CA GLU A 171 3.53 26.01 3.28
C GLU A 171 4.63 26.38 2.27
N ILE A 172 4.74 25.67 1.15
CA ILE A 172 5.65 26.02 0.05
C ILE A 172 5.32 27.42 -0.48
N GLY A 173 4.03 27.75 -0.64
CA GLY A 173 3.58 29.09 -1.03
C GLY A 173 4.06 30.16 -0.06
N ARG A 174 3.87 29.95 1.24
CA ARG A 174 4.33 30.86 2.31
C ARG A 174 5.85 31.05 2.30
N LEU A 175 6.60 29.97 2.18
CA LEU A 175 8.07 30.00 2.16
C LEU A 175 8.60 30.72 0.92
N LYS A 176 7.98 30.54 -0.25
CA LYS A 176 8.35 31.28 -1.47
C LYS A 176 8.14 32.78 -1.33
N GLU A 177 7.04 33.19 -0.71
CA GLU A 177 6.75 34.60 -0.47
C GLU A 177 7.74 35.21 0.54
N GLN A 178 8.10 34.48 1.61
CA GLN A 178 9.16 34.91 2.54
C GLN A 178 10.51 35.04 1.83
N GLN A 179 10.88 34.08 0.98
CA GLN A 179 12.11 34.15 0.20
C GLN A 179 12.14 35.37 -0.71
N ARG A 180 11.02 35.71 -1.37
CA ARG A 180 10.91 36.90 -2.22
C ARG A 180 11.17 38.17 -1.42
N ARG A 181 10.51 38.35 -0.27
CA ARG A 181 10.68 39.52 0.60
C ARG A 181 12.13 39.68 1.07
N LEU A 182 12.76 38.59 1.50
CA LEU A 182 14.16 38.63 1.95
C LEU A 182 15.13 39.00 0.82
N ARG A 183 14.86 38.59 -0.43
CA ARG A 183 15.67 39.01 -1.59
C ARG A 183 15.53 40.50 -1.86
N GLU A 184 14.31 41.04 -1.79
CA GLU A 184 14.06 42.48 -1.97
C GLU A 184 14.74 43.31 -0.87
N GLU A 185 14.66 42.87 0.39
CA GLU A 185 15.36 43.50 1.50
C GLU A 185 16.89 43.45 1.32
N PHE A 186 17.43 42.31 0.86
CA PHE A 186 18.85 42.15 0.60
C PHE A 186 19.35 43.08 -0.52
N GLU A 187 18.62 43.18 -1.63
CA GLU A 187 18.96 44.09 -2.73
C GLU A 187 18.92 45.55 -2.27
N LYS A 188 17.87 45.94 -1.54
CA LYS A 188 17.74 47.29 -1.00
C LYS A 188 18.88 47.65 -0.05
N LEU A 189 19.23 46.75 0.88
CA LEU A 189 20.39 46.95 1.77
C LEU A 189 21.69 47.09 0.98
N GLY A 190 21.85 46.32 -0.10
CA GLY A 190 23.00 46.45 -1.00
C GLY A 190 23.11 47.82 -1.67
N GLU A 191 21.98 48.40 -2.09
CA GLU A 191 21.93 49.75 -2.66
C GLU A 191 22.18 50.84 -1.62
N GLU A 192 21.61 50.69 -0.41
CA GLU A 192 21.84 51.61 0.71
C GLU A 192 23.32 51.64 1.10
N ILE A 193 23.97 50.48 1.22
CA ILE A 193 25.41 50.38 1.53
C ILE A 193 26.25 51.06 0.44
N LYS A 194 25.96 50.84 -0.84
CA LYS A 194 26.68 51.50 -1.94
C LYS A 194 26.55 53.01 -1.87
N THR A 195 25.33 53.50 -1.64
CA THR A 195 25.04 54.94 -1.56
C THR A 195 25.74 55.58 -0.36
N GLN A 196 25.67 54.96 0.82
CA GLN A 196 26.36 55.43 2.02
C GLN A 196 27.88 55.40 1.85
N SER A 197 28.43 54.34 1.25
CA SER A 197 29.87 54.24 0.99
C SER A 197 30.35 55.36 0.08
N ALA A 198 29.63 55.65 -1.01
CA ALA A 198 29.94 56.74 -1.92
C ALA A 198 29.83 58.12 -1.23
N ALA A 199 28.82 58.31 -0.37
CA ALA A 199 28.65 59.54 0.38
C ALA A 199 29.80 59.78 1.37
N ILE A 200 30.24 58.73 2.08
CA ILE A 200 31.39 58.77 2.99
C ILE A 200 32.67 59.09 2.21
N GLU A 201 32.93 58.39 1.10
CA GLU A 201 34.13 58.61 0.28
C GLU A 201 34.18 60.05 -0.25
N ASN A 202 33.05 60.57 -0.74
CA ASN A 202 32.96 61.95 -1.20
C ASN A 202 33.16 62.94 -0.04
N GLY A 203 32.56 62.69 1.11
CA GLY A 203 32.75 63.48 2.33
C GLY A 203 34.22 63.56 2.75
N CYS A 204 34.93 62.44 2.73
CA CYS A 204 36.37 62.40 3.00
C CYS A 204 37.18 63.23 1.98
N LYS A 205 36.88 63.11 0.68
CA LYS A 205 37.55 63.90 -0.37
C LYS A 205 37.34 65.41 -0.19
N VAL A 206 36.09 65.81 0.11
CA VAL A 206 35.75 67.23 0.35
C VAL A 206 36.45 67.75 1.60
N PHE A 207 36.47 66.97 2.69
CA PHE A 207 37.18 67.34 3.91
C PHE A 207 38.68 67.51 3.67
N GLU A 208 39.33 66.56 2.99
CA GLU A 208 40.76 66.61 2.71
C GLU A 208 41.14 67.82 1.85
N ALA A 209 40.32 68.14 0.84
CA ALA A 209 40.50 69.33 0.02
C ALA A 209 40.38 70.62 0.85
N ALA A 210 39.37 70.69 1.74
CA ALA A 210 39.19 71.84 2.63
C ALA A 210 40.33 71.97 3.65
N ALA A 211 40.80 70.86 4.22
CA ALA A 211 41.93 70.83 5.14
C ALA A 211 43.23 71.29 4.46
N THR A 212 43.49 70.83 3.24
CA THR A 212 44.65 71.25 2.43
C THR A 212 44.61 72.75 2.12
N ALA A 213 43.44 73.27 1.71
CA ALA A 213 43.27 74.69 1.45
C ALA A 213 43.49 75.55 2.70
N LEU A 214 42.92 75.15 3.84
CA LEU A 214 43.11 75.84 5.11
C LEU A 214 44.58 75.80 5.57
N GLN A 215 45.25 74.67 5.39
CA GLN A 215 46.68 74.54 5.71
C GLN A 215 47.50 75.54 4.89
N HIS A 216 47.27 75.60 3.58
CA HIS A 216 47.95 76.56 2.70
C HIS A 216 47.73 78.01 3.15
N ASP A 217 46.47 78.39 3.44
CA ASP A 217 46.14 79.73 3.94
C ASP A 217 46.84 80.08 5.26
N LEU A 218 46.92 79.11 6.18
CA LEU A 218 47.60 79.28 7.47
C LEU A 218 49.11 79.41 7.29
N GLU A 219 49.72 78.61 6.40
CA GLU A 219 51.14 78.70 6.06
C GLU A 219 51.49 80.03 5.39
N GLU A 220 50.65 80.54 4.47
CA GLU A 220 50.82 81.85 3.85
C GLU A 220 50.75 82.97 4.89
N LYS A 221 49.74 82.95 5.77
CA LYS A 221 49.60 83.93 6.86
C LYS A 221 50.79 83.86 7.81
N LYS A 222 51.25 82.67 8.19
CA LYS A 222 52.46 82.48 9.00
C LYS A 222 53.68 83.09 8.32
N GLY A 223 53.87 82.86 7.01
CA GLY A 223 54.96 83.45 6.23
C GLY A 223 54.95 84.97 6.25
N LYS A 224 53.78 85.59 6.04
CA LYS A 224 53.59 87.05 6.13
C LYS A 224 53.95 87.57 7.52
N ILE A 225 53.45 86.95 8.59
CA ILE A 225 53.76 87.34 9.98
C ILE A 225 55.27 87.31 10.23
N VAL A 226 55.95 86.23 9.82
CA VAL A 226 57.41 86.12 10.00
C VAL A 226 58.16 87.22 9.25
N LEU A 227 57.74 87.55 8.03
CA LEU A 227 58.35 88.62 7.22
C LEU A 227 58.18 90.00 7.90
N TYR A 228 56.97 90.33 8.32
CA TYR A 228 56.67 91.65 8.90
C TYR A 228 57.23 91.83 10.31
N LEU A 229 57.36 90.78 11.11
CA LEU A 229 57.93 90.85 12.45
C LEU A 229 59.47 90.77 12.49
N LYS A 230 60.14 90.26 11.44
CA LYS A 230 61.61 90.29 11.32
C LYS A 230 62.14 91.57 10.67
N GLY A 231 61.27 92.37 10.06
CA GLY A 231 61.59 93.67 9.48
C GLY A 231 61.40 94.87 10.42
N ALA A 232 61.07 94.61 11.69
CA ALA A 232 60.99 95.58 12.78
C ALA A 232 62.16 95.33 13.76
#